data_AF-A0A318TA83-F1
#
_entry.id   AF-A0A318TA83-F1
#
_cell.length_a   1.000
_cell.length_b   1.000
_cell.length_c   1.000
_cell.angle_alpha   90.00
_cell.angle_beta   90.00
_cell.angle_gamma   90.00
#
_symmetry.space_group_name_H-M   'P 1'
#
loop_
_entity.id
_entity.type
_entity.pdbx_description
1 polymer ?
#
loop_
_entity_poly.entity_id
_entity_poly.type
_entity_poly.pdbx_seq_one_letter_code
_entity_poly.pdbx_strand_id
1 'polypeptide(L)'
;MEKAQYVWNPNANQEFTVDTDLSQPAATFNKNAGFQCTVGPSAKMSLTVTDDGTTTWGKQLIQHQNPPTKTTILSITPQASLKMVSPGKLVIGEDSVQTRILVMDFKNLNVPNLQLFVHEVFFSNMEMAITQSNVEMRGDNFSYLNIGNASINVQNNSTCQITPSFGEKKIDIVTYFLMQVQDSSSAQLDGVSVQPGAKVRFDLQANGEPFTPTIRLSGIDFLGPESQNYPKGMFNFVTYDGKNNRGTFVLAGIGNAFELSALRSLQLVAIDGNTDPSYINSRLDTSNMYQNGDMILKLRFQK
;
A
#
# COMPACT_ATOMS: atom_id res chain seq x y z
N MET A 1 17.79 17.41 -31.63
CA MET A 1 17.09 16.11 -31.64
C MET A 1 15.64 16.37 -31.30
N GLU A 2 14.74 16.14 -32.25
CA GLU A 2 13.31 16.16 -32.00
C GLU A 2 12.98 15.09 -30.96
N LYS A 3 12.38 15.50 -29.85
CA LYS A 3 11.94 14.55 -28.81
C LYS A 3 10.84 13.70 -29.42
N ALA A 4 10.94 12.39 -29.28
CA ALA A 4 9.86 11.48 -29.63
C ALA A 4 8.60 11.91 -28.84
N GLN A 5 7.69 12.59 -29.52
CA GLN A 5 6.38 12.89 -28.99
C GLN A 5 5.62 11.57 -28.98
N TYR A 6 5.27 11.07 -27.80
CA TYR A 6 4.45 9.86 -27.71
C TYR A 6 3.05 10.19 -28.24
N VAL A 7 2.72 9.65 -29.42
CA VAL A 7 1.41 9.81 -30.04
C VAL A 7 0.53 8.64 -29.61
N TRP A 8 -0.51 8.95 -28.83
CA TRP A 8 -1.46 8.00 -28.26
C TRP A 8 -2.30 7.30 -29.34
N ASN A 9 -2.44 5.97 -29.23
CA ASN A 9 -3.43 5.18 -29.97
C ASN A 9 -4.29 4.36 -28.98
N PRO A 10 -5.59 4.70 -28.79
CA PRO A 10 -6.48 4.02 -27.83
C PRO A 10 -6.70 2.53 -28.09
N ASN A 11 -6.42 2.08 -29.31
CA ASN A 11 -6.86 0.77 -29.80
C ASN A 11 -5.72 -0.26 -29.90
N ALA A 12 -4.50 0.09 -29.47
CA ALA A 12 -3.34 -0.79 -29.52
C ALA A 12 -2.85 -1.13 -28.11
N ASN A 13 -2.35 -2.35 -27.93
CA ASN A 13 -1.45 -2.63 -26.81
C ASN A 13 -0.21 -1.75 -27.02
N GLN A 14 -0.05 -0.73 -26.18
CA GLN A 14 1.12 0.13 -26.24
C GLN A 14 2.00 -0.16 -25.04
N GLU A 15 3.23 -0.56 -25.32
CA GLU A 15 4.29 -0.65 -24.34
C GLU A 15 5.08 0.65 -24.39
N PHE A 16 5.24 1.30 -23.24
CA PHE A 16 6.11 2.46 -23.11
C PHE A 16 7.30 2.08 -22.24
N THR A 17 8.48 2.05 -22.87
CA THR A 17 9.74 1.76 -22.20
C THR A 17 10.58 3.02 -22.16
N VAL A 18 10.97 3.41 -20.95
CA VAL A 18 11.92 4.50 -20.72
C VAL A 18 13.21 3.88 -20.21
N ASP A 19 14.28 3.98 -21.00
CA ASP A 19 15.62 3.48 -20.67
C ASP A 19 16.62 4.61 -20.36
N THR A 20 16.16 5.86 -20.29
CA THR A 20 16.99 7.06 -20.05
C THR A 20 16.30 8.07 -19.13
N ASP A 21 17.09 8.90 -18.43
CA ASP A 21 16.55 9.93 -17.53
C ASP A 21 15.74 10.98 -18.30
N LEU A 22 14.46 11.13 -17.96
CA LEU A 22 13.59 12.18 -18.49
C LEU A 22 13.55 13.36 -17.52
N SER A 23 14.24 14.45 -17.88
CA SER A 23 14.38 15.66 -17.04
C SER A 23 13.28 16.72 -17.25
N GLN A 24 12.27 16.43 -18.07
CA GLN A 24 11.17 17.34 -18.42
C GLN A 24 9.84 16.59 -18.31
N PRO A 25 8.71 17.27 -17.98
CA PRO A 25 7.40 16.63 -17.96
C PRO A 25 7.15 15.89 -19.27
N ALA A 26 6.73 14.62 -19.21
CA ALA A 26 6.27 13.91 -20.40
C ALA A 26 5.14 14.72 -21.03
N ALA A 27 5.24 15.00 -22.34
CA ALA A 27 4.53 16.10 -23.00
C ALA A 27 2.99 16.02 -22.98
N THR A 28 2.39 14.93 -22.51
CA THR A 28 0.99 14.83 -22.06
C THR A 28 0.71 13.36 -21.75
N PHE A 29 0.59 12.98 -20.48
CA PHE A 29 -0.04 11.71 -20.14
C PHE A 29 -1.56 11.88 -20.36
N ASN A 30 -2.12 11.23 -21.38
CA ASN A 30 -3.56 11.35 -21.67
C ASN A 30 -4.37 10.63 -20.58
N LYS A 31 -5.14 11.43 -19.85
CA LYS A 31 -5.87 11.16 -18.60
C LYS A 31 -6.82 9.95 -18.58
N ASN A 32 -7.19 9.40 -19.74
CA ASN A 32 -8.29 8.43 -19.85
C ASN A 32 -7.86 6.98 -20.08
N ALA A 33 -6.56 6.64 -20.14
CA ALA A 33 -6.12 5.28 -20.41
C ALA A 33 -4.80 4.93 -19.70
N GLY A 34 -4.76 3.80 -19.00
CA GLY A 34 -3.53 3.21 -18.48
C GLY A 34 -3.25 1.85 -19.08
N PHE A 35 -2.04 1.75 -19.61
CA PHE A 35 -1.43 0.72 -20.44
C PHE A 35 -0.57 -0.24 -19.60
N GLN A 36 0.19 -1.11 -20.27
CA GLN A 36 1.40 -1.69 -19.68
C GLN A 36 2.54 -0.66 -19.79
N CYS A 37 3.21 -0.35 -18.67
CA CYS A 37 4.33 0.59 -18.63
C CYS A 37 5.51 -0.08 -17.94
N THR A 38 6.69 0.00 -18.55
CA THR A 38 7.92 -0.55 -17.98
C THR A 38 8.95 0.56 -17.88
N VAL A 39 9.34 0.95 -16.66
CA VAL A 39 10.49 1.83 -16.44
C VAL A 39 11.72 0.94 -16.41
N GLY A 40 12.55 1.05 -17.45
CA GLY A 40 13.67 0.16 -17.73
C GLY A 40 14.86 0.35 -16.78
N PRO A 41 15.85 -0.56 -16.82
CA PRO A 41 16.95 -0.56 -15.87
C PRO A 41 17.70 0.77 -15.85
N SER A 42 18.04 1.26 -14.67
CA SER A 42 18.71 2.55 -14.44
C SER A 42 17.95 3.81 -14.87
N ALA A 43 16.71 3.69 -15.39
CA ALA A 43 15.98 4.85 -15.88
C ALA A 43 15.26 5.60 -14.75
N LYS A 44 15.36 6.93 -14.76
CA LYS A 44 14.56 7.80 -13.87
C LYS A 44 13.49 8.51 -14.68
N MET A 45 12.24 8.21 -14.35
CA MET A 45 11.07 8.80 -14.98
C MET A 45 10.37 9.73 -13.99
N SER A 46 10.25 11.01 -14.35
CA SER A 46 9.39 11.96 -13.63
C SER A 46 8.19 12.31 -14.49
N LEU A 47 6.99 11.99 -14.00
CA LEU A 47 5.72 12.38 -14.58
C LEU A 47 5.14 13.55 -13.80
N THR A 48 5.13 14.74 -14.40
CA THR A 48 4.41 15.89 -13.85
C THR A 48 3.14 16.09 -14.65
N VAL A 49 1.99 15.91 -14.01
CA VAL A 49 0.68 16.26 -14.56
C VAL A 49 0.31 17.60 -13.97
N THR A 50 0.27 18.66 -14.78
CA THR A 50 0.03 20.03 -14.31
C THR A 50 -1.45 20.38 -14.12
N ASP A 51 -2.33 19.45 -14.47
CA ASP A 51 -3.77 19.63 -14.49
C ASP A 51 -4.40 19.10 -13.19
N ASP A 52 -5.43 19.77 -12.69
CA ASP A 52 -6.17 19.46 -11.46
C ASP A 52 -7.26 18.38 -11.66
N GLY A 53 -7.47 17.93 -12.91
CA GLY A 53 -8.41 16.87 -13.23
C GLY A 53 -7.97 15.47 -12.79
N THR A 54 -8.72 14.46 -13.22
CA THR A 54 -8.44 13.04 -12.93
C THR A 54 -7.50 12.43 -13.96
N THR A 55 -6.47 11.73 -13.49
CA THR A 55 -5.60 10.84 -14.27
C THR A 55 -5.91 9.40 -13.89
N THR A 56 -6.22 8.53 -14.85
CA THR A 56 -6.54 7.13 -14.57
C THR A 56 -5.56 6.16 -15.22
N TRP A 57 -5.04 5.22 -14.43
CA TRP A 57 -4.36 4.01 -14.89
C TRP A 57 -5.29 2.80 -14.76
N GLY A 58 -5.44 1.98 -15.80
CA GLY A 58 -6.27 0.76 -15.74
C GLY A 58 -7.78 1.00 -15.93
N LYS A 59 -8.17 1.77 -16.96
CA LYS A 59 -9.56 2.12 -17.26
C LYS A 59 -10.17 1.30 -18.40
N GLN A 60 -11.44 0.94 -18.30
CA GLN A 60 -12.21 0.45 -19.45
C GLN A 60 -12.77 1.63 -20.26
N LEU A 61 -12.26 1.81 -21.48
CA LEU A 61 -12.57 2.99 -22.31
C LEU A 61 -13.99 2.98 -22.91
N ILE A 62 -14.63 1.81 -23.08
CA ILE A 62 -15.93 1.69 -23.75
C ILE A 62 -16.78 0.62 -23.04
N GLN A 63 -17.99 1.00 -22.58
CA GLN A 63 -18.93 0.13 -21.85
C GLN A 63 -19.41 -1.11 -22.63
N HIS A 64 -19.15 -1.19 -23.93
CA HIS A 64 -19.65 -2.24 -24.84
C HIS A 64 -18.56 -2.94 -25.66
N GLN A 65 -17.28 -2.69 -25.40
CA GLN A 65 -16.19 -3.48 -25.97
C GLN A 65 -15.39 -4.11 -24.84
N ASN A 66 -15.09 -5.40 -24.98
CA ASN A 66 -14.18 -6.10 -24.09
C ASN A 66 -12.87 -5.28 -24.06
N PRO A 67 -12.35 -4.89 -22.88
CA PRO A 67 -11.04 -4.27 -22.83
C PRO A 67 -10.03 -5.23 -23.50
N PRO A 68 -9.06 -4.71 -24.28
CA PRO A 68 -8.11 -5.56 -25.01
C PRO A 68 -7.34 -6.50 -24.08
N THR A 69 -7.21 -6.12 -22.79
CA THR A 69 -6.77 -6.99 -21.70
C THR A 69 -7.59 -6.70 -20.43
N LYS A 70 -7.90 -7.74 -19.64
CA LYS A 70 -8.51 -7.59 -18.30
C LYS A 70 -7.50 -7.15 -17.23
N THR A 71 -6.24 -6.97 -17.60
CA THR A 71 -5.14 -6.67 -16.69
C THR A 71 -4.20 -5.63 -17.29
N THR A 72 -3.80 -4.65 -16.47
CA THR A 72 -2.75 -3.67 -16.78
C THR A 72 -1.58 -3.85 -15.81
N ILE A 73 -0.36 -3.55 -16.27
CA ILE A 73 0.85 -3.77 -15.48
C ILE A 73 1.73 -2.51 -15.54
N LEU A 74 2.01 -1.91 -14.39
CA LEU A 74 3.06 -0.92 -14.22
C LEU A 74 4.26 -1.62 -13.58
N SER A 75 5.36 -1.72 -14.30
CA SER A 75 6.60 -2.34 -13.82
C SER A 75 7.71 -1.30 -13.68
N ILE A 76 8.29 -1.21 -12.49
CA ILE A 76 9.50 -0.43 -12.21
C ILE A 76 10.59 -1.45 -11.97
N THR A 77 11.53 -1.53 -12.92
CA THR A 77 12.59 -2.55 -12.93
C THR A 77 13.76 -2.14 -12.05
N PRO A 78 14.73 -3.04 -11.80
CA PRO A 78 15.84 -2.71 -10.92
C PRO A 78 16.61 -1.47 -11.33
N GLN A 79 16.99 -0.67 -10.32
CA GLN A 79 17.68 0.60 -10.42
C GLN A 79 16.87 1.71 -11.09
N ALA A 80 15.60 1.46 -11.42
CA ALA A 80 14.69 2.45 -11.98
C ALA A 80 13.94 3.20 -10.87
N SER A 81 13.45 4.39 -11.21
CA SER A 81 12.49 5.11 -10.37
C SER A 81 11.42 5.83 -11.19
N LEU A 82 10.21 5.88 -10.61
CA LEU A 82 9.08 6.64 -11.10
C LEU A 82 8.64 7.62 -10.01
N LYS A 83 8.68 8.91 -10.33
CA LYS A 83 8.07 9.97 -9.54
C LYS A 83 6.87 10.54 -10.29
N MET A 84 5.69 10.46 -9.71
CA MET A 84 4.49 11.12 -10.23
C MET A 84 4.13 12.31 -9.35
N VAL A 85 3.88 13.46 -9.97
CA VAL A 85 3.45 14.69 -9.31
C VAL A 85 2.20 15.21 -10.01
N SER A 86 1.11 15.40 -9.28
CA SER A 86 -0.13 15.97 -9.83
C SER A 86 -0.91 16.76 -8.78
N PRO A 87 -1.46 17.95 -9.10
CA PRO A 87 -2.36 18.67 -8.20
C PRO A 87 -3.78 18.07 -8.18
N GLY A 88 -4.09 17.12 -9.07
CA GLY A 88 -5.40 16.52 -9.21
C GLY A 88 -5.50 15.12 -8.59
N LYS A 89 -6.36 14.29 -9.19
CA LYS A 89 -6.68 12.94 -8.72
C LYS A 89 -5.98 11.87 -9.55
N LEU A 90 -5.40 10.86 -8.92
CA LEU A 90 -4.90 9.63 -9.55
C LEU A 90 -5.81 8.45 -9.21
N VAL A 91 -6.34 7.78 -10.22
CA VAL A 91 -7.08 6.51 -10.08
C VAL A 91 -6.20 5.39 -10.61
N ILE A 92 -6.00 4.34 -9.81
CA ILE A 92 -5.28 3.14 -10.21
C ILE A 92 -6.25 1.95 -10.13
N GLY A 93 -6.52 1.39 -11.31
CA GLY A 93 -7.51 0.37 -11.61
C GLY A 93 -8.96 0.87 -11.55
N GLU A 94 -9.87 0.06 -12.09
CA GLU A 94 -11.32 0.29 -12.13
C GLU A 94 -12.07 -1.05 -11.98
N ASP A 95 -13.39 -1.00 -11.76
CA ASP A 95 -14.24 -2.15 -11.41
C ASP A 95 -14.14 -3.36 -12.35
N SER A 96 -13.76 -3.15 -13.62
CA SER A 96 -13.66 -4.20 -14.64
C SER A 96 -12.23 -4.57 -15.06
N VAL A 97 -11.20 -3.88 -14.55
CA VAL A 97 -9.81 -4.05 -14.96
C VAL A 97 -8.92 -4.23 -13.73
N GLN A 98 -8.16 -5.33 -13.70
CA GLN A 98 -7.16 -5.54 -12.66
C GLN A 98 -5.90 -4.73 -12.98
N THR A 99 -5.40 -3.92 -12.05
CA THR A 99 -4.12 -3.21 -12.22
C THR A 99 -3.05 -3.78 -11.31
N ARG A 100 -1.93 -4.19 -11.88
CA ARG A 100 -0.76 -4.66 -11.12
C ARG A 100 0.35 -3.63 -11.16
N ILE A 101 0.89 -3.30 -10.00
CA ILE A 101 2.10 -2.50 -9.86
C ILE A 101 3.20 -3.41 -9.33
N LEU A 102 4.27 -3.55 -10.10
CA LEU A 102 5.45 -4.32 -9.75
C LEU A 102 6.59 -3.34 -9.52
N VAL A 103 7.07 -3.25 -8.29
CA VAL A 103 8.23 -2.44 -7.91
C VAL A 103 9.33 -3.40 -7.51
N MET A 104 10.34 -3.53 -8.37
CA MET A 104 11.43 -4.49 -8.23
C MET A 104 12.76 -3.74 -8.20
N ASP A 105 13.61 -4.00 -7.21
CA ASP A 105 14.93 -3.36 -7.17
C ASP A 105 16.03 -4.25 -6.63
N PHE A 106 17.25 -4.03 -7.09
CA PHE A 106 18.47 -4.52 -6.48
C PHE A 106 19.21 -3.31 -5.89
N LYS A 107 19.06 -3.15 -4.57
CA LYS A 107 20.11 -2.70 -3.64
C LYS A 107 20.32 -1.20 -3.39
N ASN A 108 19.37 -0.30 -3.67
CA ASN A 108 19.45 1.07 -3.12
C ASN A 108 18.19 1.53 -2.39
N LEU A 109 18.06 1.11 -1.13
CA LEU A 109 16.95 1.50 -0.24
C LEU A 109 16.96 2.99 0.18
N ASN A 110 17.91 3.80 -0.28
CA ASN A 110 17.97 5.22 0.09
C ASN A 110 17.18 6.13 -0.87
N VAL A 111 16.68 5.60 -1.99
CA VAL A 111 15.85 6.35 -2.95
C VAL A 111 14.59 5.53 -3.23
N PRO A 112 13.38 6.08 -3.03
CA PRO A 112 12.16 5.36 -3.37
C PRO A 112 12.06 5.09 -4.87
N ASN A 113 11.73 3.86 -5.24
CA ASN A 113 11.54 3.46 -6.64
C ASN A 113 10.19 3.95 -7.17
N LEU A 114 9.18 4.06 -6.32
CA LEU A 114 7.90 4.68 -6.67
C LEU A 114 7.58 5.80 -5.69
N GLN A 115 7.36 7.00 -6.23
CA GLN A 115 6.90 8.15 -5.47
C GLN A 115 5.62 8.69 -6.09
N LEU A 116 4.55 8.76 -5.31
CA LEU A 116 3.27 9.37 -5.73
C LEU A 116 3.01 10.62 -4.89
N PHE A 117 3.21 11.78 -5.50
CA PHE A 117 2.92 13.10 -4.95
C PHE A 117 1.68 13.68 -5.64
N VAL A 118 0.54 13.02 -5.42
CA VAL A 118 -0.74 13.36 -6.05
C VAL A 118 -1.72 13.80 -4.99
N HIS A 119 -2.62 14.75 -5.28
CA HIS A 119 -3.56 15.27 -4.28
C HIS A 119 -4.46 14.19 -3.71
N GLU A 120 -5.21 13.52 -4.58
CA GLU A 120 -6.03 12.37 -4.19
C GLU A 120 -5.60 11.13 -4.94
N VAL A 121 -5.54 9.99 -4.26
CA VAL A 121 -5.28 8.70 -4.88
C VAL A 121 -6.43 7.75 -4.61
N PHE A 122 -6.83 7.00 -5.64
CA PHE A 122 -7.90 6.01 -5.56
C PHE A 122 -7.36 4.67 -6.01
N PHE A 123 -7.48 3.68 -5.13
CA PHE A 123 -7.04 2.33 -5.34
C PHE A 123 -8.23 1.40 -5.56
N SER A 124 -8.42 0.93 -6.80
CA SER A 124 -9.56 0.07 -7.18
C SER A 124 -9.08 -1.12 -8.00
N ASN A 125 -9.48 -2.34 -7.62
CA ASN A 125 -9.06 -3.59 -8.26
C ASN A 125 -7.56 -3.70 -8.55
N MET A 126 -6.73 -3.41 -7.56
CA MET A 126 -5.28 -3.36 -7.77
C MET A 126 -4.47 -4.25 -6.85
N GLU A 127 -3.32 -4.66 -7.36
CA GLU A 127 -2.33 -5.43 -6.62
C GLU A 127 -0.98 -4.72 -6.75
N MET A 128 -0.31 -4.45 -5.65
CA MET A 128 1.03 -3.90 -5.64
C MET A 128 1.99 -4.90 -5.00
N ALA A 129 3.04 -5.27 -5.72
CA ALA A 129 4.13 -6.09 -5.20
C ALA A 129 5.39 -5.23 -5.11
N ILE A 130 5.92 -5.09 -3.89
CA ILE A 130 7.13 -4.33 -3.58
C ILE A 130 8.19 -5.32 -3.12
N THR A 131 9.23 -5.50 -3.91
CA THR A 131 10.27 -6.50 -3.68
C THR A 131 11.65 -5.88 -3.77
N GLN A 132 12.39 -5.94 -2.66
CA GLN A 132 13.70 -5.30 -2.52
C GLN A 132 13.68 -3.81 -2.90
N SER A 133 12.56 -3.12 -2.67
CA SER A 133 12.27 -1.76 -3.15
C SER A 133 11.56 -0.91 -2.10
N ASN A 134 11.43 0.38 -2.40
CA ASN A 134 10.70 1.32 -1.56
C ASN A 134 9.63 2.08 -2.33
N VAL A 135 8.46 2.22 -1.71
CA VAL A 135 7.34 3.03 -2.21
C VAL A 135 7.02 4.13 -1.20
N GLU A 136 6.89 5.36 -1.69
CA GLU A 136 6.47 6.51 -0.89
C GLU A 136 5.28 7.24 -1.53
N MET A 137 4.24 7.45 -0.72
CA MET A 137 3.13 8.35 -0.99
C MET A 137 3.09 9.34 0.18
N ARG A 138 3.69 10.51 0.00
CA ARG A 138 3.92 11.48 1.08
C ARG A 138 3.81 12.90 0.56
N GLY A 139 3.73 13.87 1.45
CA GLY A 139 4.04 15.27 1.16
C GLY A 139 2.83 16.18 1.19
N ASP A 140 3.10 17.49 1.25
CA ASP A 140 2.12 18.54 1.57
C ASP A 140 0.89 18.54 0.64
N ASN A 141 1.08 18.11 -0.61
CA ASN A 141 0.01 18.05 -1.60
C ASN A 141 -0.82 16.77 -1.53
N PHE A 142 -0.30 15.65 -0.99
CA PHE A 142 -1.03 14.37 -0.92
C PHE A 142 -1.99 14.39 0.26
N SER A 143 -3.27 14.62 0.02
CA SER A 143 -4.29 14.78 1.08
C SER A 143 -5.09 13.52 1.35
N TYR A 144 -5.29 12.66 0.35
CA TYR A 144 -6.29 11.61 0.45
C TYR A 144 -5.93 10.32 -0.29
N LEU A 145 -6.21 9.17 0.34
CA LEU A 145 -6.19 7.86 -0.31
C LEU A 145 -7.52 7.14 -0.07
N ASN A 146 -8.25 6.83 -1.13
CA ASN A 146 -9.41 5.93 -1.09
C ASN A 146 -9.00 4.52 -1.53
N ILE A 147 -9.36 3.49 -0.78
CA ILE A 147 -9.10 2.10 -1.11
C ILE A 147 -10.42 1.35 -1.29
N GLY A 148 -10.82 1.19 -2.55
CA GLY A 148 -11.94 0.36 -2.98
C GLY A 148 -11.63 -1.11 -2.82
N ASN A 149 -10.70 -1.61 -3.63
CA ASN A 149 -10.29 -3.02 -3.61
C ASN A 149 -8.81 -3.11 -3.95
N ALA A 150 -7.96 -3.38 -2.96
CA ALA A 150 -6.52 -3.43 -3.19
C ALA A 150 -5.81 -4.50 -2.37
N SER A 151 -4.70 -4.99 -2.90
CA SER A 151 -3.69 -5.71 -2.13
C SER A 151 -2.32 -5.07 -2.30
N ILE A 152 -1.55 -5.02 -1.21
CA ILE A 152 -0.15 -4.56 -1.21
C ILE A 152 0.68 -5.61 -0.50
N ASN A 153 1.64 -6.20 -1.20
CA ASN A 153 2.61 -7.14 -0.65
C ASN A 153 4.00 -6.50 -0.60
N VAL A 154 4.60 -6.44 0.58
CA VAL A 154 5.89 -5.81 0.87
C VAL A 154 6.85 -6.87 1.38
N GLN A 155 7.88 -7.22 0.60
CA GLN A 155 8.72 -8.39 0.88
C GLN A 155 10.20 -8.14 0.58
N ASN A 156 11.07 -9.04 1.04
CA ASN A 156 12.51 -8.97 0.79
C ASN A 156 13.17 -7.64 1.21
N ASN A 157 12.94 -7.21 2.46
CA ASN A 157 13.53 -5.99 3.04
C ASN A 157 13.11 -4.70 2.32
N SER A 158 11.83 -4.63 1.95
CA SER A 158 11.20 -3.48 1.27
C SER A 158 10.52 -2.54 2.24
N THR A 159 10.21 -1.33 1.81
CA THR A 159 9.38 -0.39 2.58
C THR A 159 8.20 0.16 1.78
N CYS A 160 7.08 0.37 2.45
CA CYS A 160 5.92 1.09 1.91
C CYS A 160 5.51 2.16 2.90
N GLN A 161 5.52 3.42 2.51
CA GLN A 161 5.01 4.49 3.37
C GLN A 161 3.94 5.33 2.68
N ILE A 162 2.79 5.43 3.32
CA ILE A 162 1.64 6.20 2.89
C ILE A 162 1.27 7.15 4.03
N THR A 163 1.59 8.44 3.85
CA THR A 163 1.36 9.48 4.84
C THR A 163 0.74 10.69 4.16
N PRO A 164 -0.61 10.79 4.13
CA PRO A 164 -1.29 12.00 3.70
C PRO A 164 -0.92 13.21 4.58
N SER A 165 -1.01 14.42 4.02
CA SER A 165 -0.65 15.66 4.68
C SER A 165 -1.58 16.01 5.85
N PHE A 166 -1.02 16.72 6.83
CA PHE A 166 -1.71 17.08 8.07
C PHE A 166 -2.85 18.08 7.78
N GLY A 167 -4.09 17.70 8.08
CA GLY A 167 -5.26 18.59 8.01
C GLY A 167 -6.52 17.91 7.46
N GLU A 168 -6.34 16.99 6.51
CA GLU A 168 -7.41 16.24 5.85
C GLU A 168 -7.15 14.73 5.99
N LYS A 169 -7.16 14.23 7.23
CA LYS A 169 -6.72 12.87 7.57
C LYS A 169 -7.61 11.77 6.99
N LYS A 170 -7.38 11.19 5.80
CA LYS A 170 -8.07 9.93 5.42
C LYS A 170 -7.27 9.04 4.45
N ILE A 171 -6.72 7.95 4.95
CA ILE A 171 -6.66 6.71 4.18
C ILE A 171 -7.99 6.01 4.45
N ASP A 172 -8.91 6.01 3.51
CA ASP A 172 -10.25 5.48 3.69
C ASP A 172 -10.41 4.16 2.97
N ILE A 173 -10.61 3.08 3.71
CA ILE A 173 -10.77 1.74 3.16
C ILE A 173 -12.26 1.42 3.07
N VAL A 174 -12.78 1.34 1.85
CA VAL A 174 -14.22 1.30 1.59
C VAL A 174 -14.77 -0.10 1.27
N THR A 175 -14.00 -1.01 0.67
CA THR A 175 -14.50 -2.39 0.37
C THR A 175 -13.54 -3.50 0.79
N TYR A 176 -12.36 -3.60 0.20
CA TYR A 176 -11.39 -4.65 0.50
C TYR A 176 -9.96 -4.10 0.51
N PHE A 177 -9.20 -4.45 1.55
CA PHE A 177 -7.77 -4.17 1.60
C PHE A 177 -7.01 -5.31 2.27
N LEU A 178 -5.99 -5.80 1.57
CA LEU A 178 -5.00 -6.71 2.15
C LEU A 178 -3.63 -6.07 2.09
N MET A 179 -2.99 -5.90 3.24
CA MET A 179 -1.57 -5.56 3.31
C MET A 179 -0.79 -6.71 3.93
N GLN A 180 0.11 -7.30 3.16
CA GLN A 180 1.01 -8.35 3.63
C GLN A 180 2.42 -7.79 3.70
N VAL A 181 3.08 -7.93 4.86
CA VAL A 181 4.47 -7.51 5.05
C VAL A 181 5.29 -8.70 5.52
N GLN A 182 6.36 -8.99 4.78
CA GLN A 182 7.17 -10.19 4.93
C GLN A 182 8.64 -9.87 5.21
N ASP A 183 9.34 -10.86 5.77
CA ASP A 183 10.77 -10.81 6.03
C ASP A 183 11.16 -9.61 6.92
N SER A 184 12.24 -8.88 6.61
CA SER A 184 12.60 -7.64 7.33
C SER A 184 11.93 -6.37 6.77
N SER A 185 10.83 -6.53 6.04
CA SER A 185 10.15 -5.40 5.38
C SER A 185 9.29 -4.59 6.35
N SER A 186 8.91 -3.37 5.94
CA SER A 186 8.03 -2.52 6.73
C SER A 186 6.96 -1.81 5.92
N ALA A 187 5.82 -1.54 6.55
CA ALA A 187 4.81 -0.65 6.02
C ALA A 187 4.36 0.37 7.07
N GLN A 188 4.11 1.60 6.63
CA GLN A 188 3.54 2.67 7.45
C GLN A 188 2.35 3.31 6.73
N LEU A 189 1.23 3.42 7.42
CA LEU A 189 0.01 4.06 6.94
C LEU A 189 -0.50 5.02 8.00
N ASP A 190 -0.63 6.29 7.65
CA ASP A 190 -1.09 7.32 8.57
C ASP A 190 -2.50 7.82 8.23
N GLY A 191 -3.37 7.90 9.24
CA GLY A 191 -4.76 8.36 9.09
C GLY A 191 -5.72 7.28 8.56
N VAL A 192 -5.54 6.02 8.97
CA VAL A 192 -6.36 4.89 8.51
C VAL A 192 -7.78 4.95 9.09
N SER A 193 -8.76 4.95 8.19
CA SER A 193 -10.20 4.82 8.42
C SER A 193 -10.71 3.58 7.69
N VAL A 194 -11.64 2.86 8.31
CA VAL A 194 -12.25 1.66 7.73
C VAL A 194 -13.76 1.85 7.72
N GLN A 195 -14.37 1.84 6.53
CA GLN A 195 -15.80 1.99 6.39
C GLN A 195 -16.56 0.77 6.90
N PRO A 196 -17.81 0.96 7.37
CA PRO A 196 -18.66 -0.16 7.77
C PRO A 196 -18.78 -1.22 6.66
N GLY A 197 -18.53 -2.49 7.02
CA GLY A 197 -18.62 -3.62 6.09
C GLY A 197 -17.39 -3.86 5.22
N ALA A 198 -16.37 -2.98 5.27
CA ALA A 198 -15.12 -3.21 4.58
C ALA A 198 -14.36 -4.43 5.14
N LYS A 199 -13.72 -5.19 4.26
CA LYS A 199 -12.90 -6.35 4.58
C LYS A 199 -11.44 -5.97 4.54
N VAL A 200 -10.87 -5.72 5.70
CA VAL A 200 -9.49 -5.26 5.89
C VAL A 200 -8.66 -6.30 6.62
N ARG A 201 -7.46 -6.58 6.12
CA ARG A 201 -6.50 -7.47 6.77
C ARG A 201 -5.07 -6.97 6.59
N PHE A 202 -4.34 -6.95 7.69
CA PHE A 202 -2.92 -6.69 7.77
C PHE A 202 -2.24 -7.97 8.23
N ASP A 203 -1.40 -8.55 7.37
CA ASP A 203 -0.67 -9.79 7.63
C ASP A 203 0.81 -9.49 7.85
N LEU A 204 1.35 -9.97 8.97
CA LEU A 204 2.78 -10.03 9.23
C LEU A 204 3.27 -11.46 9.06
N GLN A 205 4.22 -11.68 8.16
CA GLN A 205 4.77 -13.01 7.90
C GLN A 205 6.30 -13.00 7.94
N ALA A 206 6.87 -13.46 9.06
CA ALA A 206 8.31 -13.63 9.15
C ALA A 206 8.67 -15.02 8.58
N ASN A 207 9.27 -15.12 7.40
CA ASN A 207 9.56 -16.41 6.75
C ASN A 207 10.80 -17.16 7.31
N GLY A 208 11.19 -16.88 8.56
CA GLY A 208 12.39 -17.41 9.20
C GLY A 208 13.07 -16.42 10.12
N GLU A 209 14.25 -16.77 10.60
CA GLU A 209 15.09 -15.90 11.44
C GLU A 209 16.24 -15.28 10.63
N PRO A 210 16.64 -14.01 10.91
CA PRO A 210 16.18 -13.11 11.97
C PRO A 210 15.09 -12.12 11.51
N PHE A 211 14.16 -12.53 10.65
CA PHE A 211 13.20 -11.60 10.03
C PHE A 211 12.19 -10.99 11.03
N THR A 212 11.98 -9.68 10.94
CA THR A 212 11.10 -8.90 11.84
C THR A 212 10.23 -7.91 11.04
N PRO A 213 9.17 -8.39 10.35
CA PRO A 213 8.35 -7.51 9.54
C PRO A 213 7.58 -6.53 10.42
N THR A 214 7.36 -5.30 9.97
CA THR A 214 6.68 -4.28 10.78
C THR A 214 5.56 -3.60 10.02
N ILE A 215 4.39 -3.47 10.63
CA ILE A 215 3.29 -2.63 10.13
C ILE A 215 3.00 -1.57 11.19
N ARG A 216 3.14 -0.30 10.82
CA ARG A 216 2.81 0.86 11.65
C ARG A 216 1.58 1.57 11.12
N LEU A 217 0.55 1.71 11.95
CA LEU A 217 -0.69 2.38 11.59
C LEU A 217 -0.94 3.52 12.56
N SER A 218 -1.36 4.69 12.08
CA SER A 218 -1.82 5.79 12.94
C SER A 218 -3.24 6.23 12.56
N GLY A 219 -3.95 6.82 13.52
CA GLY A 219 -5.30 7.35 13.32
C GLY A 219 -6.44 6.33 13.38
N ILE A 220 -6.17 5.09 13.81
CA ILE A 220 -7.22 4.08 14.03
C ILE A 220 -7.93 4.33 15.35
N ASP A 221 -9.27 4.35 15.33
CA ASP A 221 -10.12 4.51 16.52
C ASP A 221 -10.90 3.22 16.81
N PHE A 222 -10.60 2.58 17.93
CA PHE A 222 -11.28 1.36 18.41
C PHE A 222 -12.47 1.63 19.33
N LEU A 223 -12.72 2.89 19.71
CA LEU A 223 -13.79 3.30 20.62
C LEU A 223 -14.92 4.04 19.90
N GLY A 224 -14.62 4.63 18.73
CA GLY A 224 -15.60 5.25 17.86
C GLY A 224 -16.68 4.27 17.39
N PRO A 225 -17.88 4.75 17.03
CA PRO A 225 -18.96 3.90 16.51
C PRO A 225 -18.56 3.04 15.31
N GLU A 226 -17.62 3.53 14.48
CA GLU A 226 -17.06 2.76 13.36
C GLU A 226 -16.32 1.47 13.78
N SER A 227 -15.77 1.40 15.00
CA SER A 227 -14.92 0.29 15.44
C SER A 227 -15.66 -1.06 15.52
N GLN A 228 -16.98 -1.03 15.74
CA GLN A 228 -17.81 -2.23 15.78
C GLN A 228 -17.87 -2.97 14.43
N ASN A 229 -17.47 -2.29 13.36
CA ASN A 229 -17.46 -2.86 12.02
C ASN A 229 -16.09 -3.38 11.58
N TYR A 230 -15.05 -3.23 12.42
CA TYR A 230 -13.74 -3.74 12.08
C TYR A 230 -13.76 -5.27 11.97
N PRO A 231 -13.16 -5.85 10.92
CA PRO A 231 -13.20 -7.28 10.69
C PRO A 231 -12.41 -8.03 11.75
N LYS A 232 -12.93 -9.18 12.17
CA LYS A 232 -12.19 -10.09 13.06
C LYS A 232 -10.88 -10.53 12.40
N GLY A 233 -9.81 -10.57 13.18
CA GLY A 233 -8.47 -10.92 12.68
C GLY A 233 -7.87 -9.90 11.73
N MET A 234 -8.31 -8.63 11.78
CA MET A 234 -7.74 -7.51 11.04
C MET A 234 -6.21 -7.44 11.15
N PHE A 235 -5.65 -7.70 12.34
CA PHE A 235 -4.21 -7.77 12.58
C PHE A 235 -3.79 -9.21 12.77
N ASN A 236 -3.19 -9.82 11.76
CA ASN A 236 -2.88 -11.24 11.78
C ASN A 236 -1.37 -11.50 11.72
N PHE A 237 -0.89 -12.28 12.68
CA PHE A 237 0.46 -12.83 12.66
C PHE A 237 0.43 -14.20 11.96
N VAL A 238 1.26 -14.37 10.94
CA VAL A 238 1.47 -15.66 10.26
C VAL A 238 2.78 -16.25 10.77
N THR A 239 2.71 -17.37 11.50
CA THR A 239 3.90 -18.03 12.04
C THR A 239 4.55 -18.92 10.98
N TYR A 240 5.88 -18.99 10.95
CA TYR A 240 6.60 -19.79 9.93
C TYR A 240 6.77 -21.27 10.32
N ASP A 241 6.76 -21.58 11.61
CA ASP A 241 6.94 -22.91 12.19
C ASP A 241 5.74 -23.34 13.05
N GLY A 242 4.60 -22.64 12.92
CA GLY A 242 3.43 -22.82 13.78
C GLY A 242 3.56 -22.16 15.17
N LYS A 243 4.71 -21.56 15.50
CA LYS A 243 5.06 -21.11 16.85
C LYS A 243 5.58 -19.69 16.92
N ASN A 244 6.35 -19.25 15.93
CA ASN A 244 7.14 -18.05 16.02
C ASN A 244 6.82 -17.09 14.89
N ASN A 245 6.69 -15.82 15.28
CA ASN A 245 6.67 -14.67 14.40
C ASN A 245 7.29 -13.51 15.19
N ARG A 246 8.37 -12.92 14.67
CA ARG A 246 9.07 -11.80 15.32
C ARG A 246 8.63 -10.44 14.77
N GLY A 247 7.56 -10.43 13.99
CA GLY A 247 6.95 -9.23 13.44
C GLY A 247 6.29 -8.38 14.51
N THR A 248 6.05 -7.12 14.17
CA THR A 248 5.50 -6.13 15.08
C THR A 248 4.38 -5.33 14.39
N PHE A 249 3.22 -5.26 15.03
CA PHE A 249 2.27 -4.19 14.73
C PHE A 249 2.51 -3.03 15.69
N VAL A 250 2.51 -1.81 15.16
CA VAL A 250 2.59 -0.57 15.93
C VAL A 250 1.34 0.26 15.64
N LEU A 251 0.48 0.39 16.64
CA LEU A 251 -0.70 1.25 16.60
C LEU A 251 -0.34 2.57 17.26
N ALA A 252 -0.05 3.56 16.44
CA ALA A 252 0.63 4.77 16.85
C ALA A 252 -0.30 5.89 17.30
N GLY A 253 0.13 6.63 18.32
CA GLY A 253 -0.56 7.82 18.81
C GLY A 253 -1.94 7.55 19.40
N ILE A 254 -2.21 6.30 19.81
CA ILE A 254 -3.48 5.94 20.45
C ILE A 254 -3.54 6.45 21.90
N GLY A 255 -2.39 6.65 22.56
CA GLY A 255 -2.31 7.08 23.96
C GLY A 255 -2.60 5.97 24.97
N ASN A 256 -2.62 6.32 26.25
CA ASN A 256 -2.72 5.36 27.36
C ASN A 256 -4.17 4.96 27.72
N ALA A 257 -5.18 5.58 27.09
CA ALA A 257 -6.60 5.32 27.34
C ALA A 257 -7.16 4.17 26.49
N PHE A 258 -6.33 3.55 25.64
CA PHE A 258 -6.71 2.46 24.77
C PHE A 258 -6.23 1.13 25.33
N GLU A 259 -7.17 0.36 25.87
CA GLU A 259 -6.88 -0.91 26.49
C GLU A 259 -6.93 -2.03 25.45
N LEU A 260 -5.92 -2.92 25.48
CA LEU A 260 -5.89 -4.23 24.82
C LEU A 260 -7.24 -4.98 24.94
N SER A 261 -8.02 -4.69 26.00
CA SER A 261 -9.37 -5.19 26.22
C SER A 261 -10.33 -4.91 25.04
N ALA A 262 -10.28 -3.73 24.42
CA ALA A 262 -11.13 -3.38 23.27
C ALA A 262 -10.73 -4.14 21.99
N LEU A 263 -9.43 -4.21 21.69
CA LEU A 263 -8.93 -5.04 20.58
C LEU A 263 -9.34 -6.51 20.74
N ARG A 264 -9.33 -7.00 21.98
CA ARG A 264 -9.73 -8.37 22.31
C ARG A 264 -11.23 -8.61 22.21
N SER A 265 -12.06 -7.69 22.73
CA SER A 265 -13.52 -7.82 22.67
C SER A 265 -14.02 -7.83 21.22
N LEU A 266 -13.37 -7.04 20.37
CA LEU A 266 -13.61 -6.98 18.93
C LEU A 266 -12.92 -8.11 18.13
N GLN A 267 -12.12 -8.96 18.79
CA GLN A 267 -11.38 -10.06 18.18
C GLN A 267 -10.51 -9.64 16.98
N LEU A 268 -9.86 -8.47 17.08
CA LEU A 268 -9.12 -7.86 15.97
C LEU A 268 -7.76 -8.49 15.71
N VAL A 269 -7.18 -9.15 16.72
CA VAL A 269 -5.89 -9.83 16.59
C VAL A 269 -6.12 -11.31 16.27
N ALA A 270 -5.38 -11.82 15.28
CA ALA A 270 -5.32 -13.22 14.92
C ALA A 270 -3.87 -13.74 14.91
N ILE A 271 -3.72 -15.04 15.13
CA ILE A 271 -2.48 -15.79 14.91
C ILE A 271 -2.86 -16.98 14.04
N ASP A 272 -2.28 -17.05 12.83
CA ASP A 272 -2.61 -18.07 11.82
C ASP A 272 -4.12 -18.15 11.53
N GLY A 273 -4.80 -17.00 11.57
CA GLY A 273 -6.25 -16.88 11.40
C GLY A 273 -7.10 -17.25 12.63
N ASN A 274 -6.49 -17.74 13.72
CA ASN A 274 -7.20 -18.01 14.96
C ASN A 274 -7.42 -16.70 15.75
N THR A 275 -8.68 -16.39 16.08
CA THR A 275 -9.11 -15.18 16.80
C THR A 275 -9.61 -15.46 18.23
N ASP A 276 -9.40 -16.67 18.75
CA ASP A 276 -9.78 -17.04 20.12
C ASP A 276 -9.00 -16.19 21.15
N PRO A 277 -9.68 -15.39 21.99
CA PRO A 277 -8.99 -14.49 22.91
C PRO A 277 -8.05 -15.20 23.89
N SER A 278 -8.37 -16.43 24.31
CA SER A 278 -7.54 -17.18 25.27
C SER A 278 -6.23 -17.63 24.60
N TYR A 279 -6.32 -18.14 23.38
CA TYR A 279 -5.17 -18.48 22.56
C TYR A 279 -4.29 -17.27 22.29
N ILE A 280 -4.88 -16.15 21.83
CA ILE A 280 -4.15 -14.91 21.57
C ILE A 280 -3.42 -14.40 22.81
N ASN A 281 -4.07 -14.37 23.97
CA ASN A 281 -3.44 -13.93 25.23
C ASN A 281 -2.28 -14.82 25.68
N SER A 282 -2.35 -16.12 25.39
CA SER A 282 -1.26 -17.04 25.71
C SER A 282 0.00 -16.75 24.89
N ARG A 283 -0.17 -16.06 23.75
CA ARG A 283 0.88 -15.81 22.75
C ARG A 283 1.34 -14.36 22.66
N LEU A 284 0.55 -13.36 23.05
CA LEU A 284 0.97 -11.96 23.01
C LEU A 284 1.98 -11.59 24.10
N ASP A 285 3.03 -10.86 23.72
CA ASP A 285 3.93 -10.22 24.67
C ASP A 285 3.31 -8.92 25.19
N THR A 286 3.05 -8.86 26.49
CA THR A 286 2.43 -7.72 27.16
C THR A 286 3.42 -6.89 27.98
N SER A 287 4.68 -7.31 28.08
CA SER A 287 5.67 -6.71 28.99
C SER A 287 6.04 -5.27 28.63
N ASN A 288 5.81 -4.87 27.38
CA ASN A 288 6.22 -3.60 26.79
C ASN A 288 5.22 -3.13 25.72
N MET A 289 3.94 -3.50 25.90
CA MET A 289 2.90 -3.25 24.91
C MET A 289 2.61 -1.76 24.73
N TYR A 290 2.83 -0.93 25.74
CA TYR A 290 2.54 0.51 25.66
C TYR A 290 3.84 1.31 25.82
N GLN A 291 4.20 2.08 24.79
CA GLN A 291 5.43 2.87 24.79
C GLN A 291 5.20 4.18 24.03
N ASN A 292 5.55 5.31 24.64
CA ASN A 292 5.50 6.64 24.00
C ASN A 292 4.13 7.02 23.38
N GLY A 293 3.03 6.51 23.93
CA GLY A 293 1.68 6.73 23.38
C GLY A 293 1.30 5.79 22.23
N ASP A 294 2.16 4.84 21.88
CA ASP A 294 1.89 3.77 20.92
C ASP A 294 1.51 2.47 21.66
N MET A 295 0.71 1.63 20.99
CA MET A 295 0.56 0.22 21.36
C MET A 295 1.33 -0.66 20.38
N ILE A 296 2.18 -1.52 20.94
CA ILE A 296 3.08 -2.42 20.24
C ILE A 296 2.59 -3.85 20.46
N LEU A 297 2.13 -4.51 19.40
CA LEU A 297 1.70 -5.90 19.44
C LEU A 297 2.82 -6.79 18.90
N LYS A 298 3.27 -7.74 19.70
CA LYS A 298 4.28 -8.75 19.36
C LYS A 298 3.87 -10.10 19.92
N LEU A 299 4.31 -11.19 19.28
CA LEU A 299 4.21 -12.51 19.87
C LEU A 299 5.37 -12.76 20.84
N ARG A 300 5.10 -13.52 21.91
CA ARG A 300 6.12 -14.13 22.76
C ARG A 300 6.91 -15.11 21.91
N PHE A 301 8.22 -14.98 21.94
CA PHE A 301 9.09 -15.96 21.30
C PHE A 301 9.01 -17.30 22.04
N GLN A 302 8.75 -18.38 21.30
CA GLN A 302 8.67 -19.74 21.82
C GLN A 302 9.94 -20.51 21.41
N LYS A 303 10.76 -20.86 22.41
CA LYS A 303 11.95 -21.69 22.23
C LYS A 303 11.60 -23.14 21.94
#